data_AF-A0A8X6TY33-F1
#
_entry.id   AF-A0A8X6TY33-F1
#
_cell.length_a   1.000
_cell.length_b   1.000
_cell.length_c   1.000
_cell.angle_alpha   90.00
_cell.angle_beta   90.00
_cell.angle_gamma   90.00
#
_symmetry.space_group_name_H-M   'P 1'
#
loop_
_entity.id
_entity.type
_entity.pdbx_description
1 polymer ?
#
loop_
_entity_poly.entity_id
_entity_poly.type
_entity_poly.pdbx_seq_one_letter_code
_entity_poly.pdbx_strand_id
1 'polypeptide(L)'
;MNTFEKLKAKRSVLRGSMTKFIAKTESILDSSVEDTDSDEILELLEHINKKENDLNIVNSEIEIAITDPTVFDNEFKKSKKYSDKITIIKFRIKNRIKKINALDNRVVEKRESRPTQSACLKLPKTHVKQYHVYCCKEYK
;
A
#
# COMPACT_ATOMS: atom_id res chain seq x y z
N MET A 1 -3.52 35.92 21.56
CA MET A 1 -2.70 35.17 20.57
C MET A 1 -2.99 35.73 19.18
N ASN A 2 -1.98 36.31 18.51
CA ASN A 2 -2.09 36.86 17.15
C ASN A 2 -2.48 35.74 16.14
N THR A 3 -3.20 36.06 15.06
CA THR A 3 -3.57 35.16 13.97
C THR A 3 -2.38 34.35 13.46
N PHE A 4 -1.23 34.99 13.28
CA PHE A 4 0.01 34.32 12.88
C PHE A 4 0.47 33.23 13.86
N GLU A 5 0.39 33.49 15.17
CA GLU A 5 0.73 32.50 16.20
C GLU A 5 -0.25 31.33 16.18
N LYS A 6 -1.55 31.58 15.99
CA LYS A 6 -2.59 30.52 15.87
C LYS A 6 -2.30 29.61 14.69
N LEU A 7 -1.92 30.17 13.54
CA LEU A 7 -1.56 29.41 12.36
C LEU A 7 -0.30 28.56 12.58
N LYS A 8 0.74 29.11 13.25
CA LYS A 8 1.92 28.33 13.63
C LYS A 8 1.59 27.16 14.55
N ALA A 9 0.70 27.37 15.53
CA ALA A 9 0.24 26.30 16.41
C ALA A 9 -0.52 25.21 15.64
N LYS A 10 -1.47 25.60 14.76
CA LYS A 10 -2.21 24.67 13.89
C LYS A 10 -1.25 23.85 13.01
N ARG A 11 -0.27 24.51 12.37
CA ARG A 11 0.77 23.84 11.58
C ARG A 11 1.60 22.86 12.42
N SER A 12 1.95 23.23 13.65
CA SER A 12 2.68 22.36 14.57
C SER A 12 1.90 21.08 14.89
N VAL A 13 0.60 21.20 15.18
CA VAL A 13 -0.28 20.05 15.43
C VAL A 13 -0.38 19.14 14.20
N LEU A 14 -0.59 19.72 13.02
CA LEU A 14 -0.65 18.96 11.76
C LEU A 14 0.68 18.22 11.49
N ARG A 15 1.82 18.90 11.67
CA ARG A 15 3.15 18.27 11.53
C ARG A 15 3.35 17.15 12.56
N GLY A 16 2.92 17.34 13.81
CA GLY A 16 2.99 16.29 14.82
C GLY A 16 2.18 15.05 14.43
N SER A 17 0.94 15.25 13.96
CA SER A 17 0.10 14.15 13.46
C SER A 17 0.72 13.46 12.23
N MET A 18 1.22 14.24 11.27
CA MET A 18 1.88 13.72 10.07
C MET A 18 3.15 12.95 10.42
N THR A 19 3.98 13.45 11.34
CA THR A 19 5.23 12.77 11.75
C THR A 19 4.95 11.40 12.36
N LYS A 20 3.93 11.29 13.22
CA LYS A 20 3.50 10.00 13.77
C LYS A 20 3.03 9.03 12.68
N PHE A 21 2.29 9.55 11.70
CA PHE A 21 1.80 8.74 10.58
C PHE A 21 2.93 8.29 9.66
N ILE A 22 3.90 9.16 9.38
CA ILE A 22 5.11 8.83 8.64
C ILE A 22 5.88 7.72 9.35
N ALA A 23 6.09 7.82 10.67
CA ALA A 23 6.79 6.78 11.43
C ALA A 23 6.09 5.41 11.34
N LYS A 24 4.74 5.39 11.44
CA LYS A 24 3.97 4.15 11.21
C LYS A 24 4.17 3.62 9.80
N THR A 25 4.14 4.52 8.81
CA THR A 25 4.33 4.15 7.40
C THR A 25 5.73 3.59 7.17
N GLU A 26 6.77 4.20 7.73
CA GLU A 26 8.16 3.71 7.64
C GLU A 26 8.30 2.30 8.21
N SER A 27 7.70 2.04 9.38
CA SER A 27 7.69 0.70 9.97
C SER A 27 7.07 -0.37 9.06
N ILE A 28 6.02 -0.01 8.30
CA ILE A 28 5.37 -0.92 7.35
C ILE A 28 6.23 -1.06 6.08
N LEU A 29 6.83 0.04 5.60
CA LEU A 29 7.70 -0.01 4.43
C LEU A 29 8.96 -0.84 4.64
N ASP A 30 9.46 -0.88 5.88
CA ASP A 30 10.64 -1.63 6.31
C ASP A 30 10.34 -3.12 6.59
N SER A 31 9.07 -3.53 6.63
CA SER A 31 8.69 -4.94 6.71
C SER A 31 8.95 -5.69 5.40
N SER A 32 8.80 -7.02 5.40
CA SER A 32 8.89 -7.82 4.17
C SER A 32 7.80 -7.43 3.18
N VAL A 33 8.11 -7.53 1.88
CA VAL A 33 7.11 -7.23 0.84
C VAL A 33 5.96 -8.22 0.83
N GLU A 34 6.23 -9.47 1.20
CA GLU A 34 5.26 -10.57 1.24
C GLU A 34 4.25 -10.43 2.39
N ASP A 35 4.63 -9.75 3.47
CA ASP A 35 3.80 -9.56 4.67
C ASP A 35 2.96 -8.27 4.60
N THR A 36 3.04 -7.54 3.48
CA THR A 36 2.43 -6.22 3.34
C THR A 36 1.19 -6.29 2.48
N ASP A 37 0.06 -5.85 3.02
CA ASP A 37 -1.17 -5.68 2.25
C ASP A 37 -1.04 -4.51 1.26
N SER A 38 -1.38 -4.77 0.00
CA SER A 38 -1.40 -3.75 -1.04
C SER A 38 -2.40 -2.64 -0.73
N ASP A 39 -3.57 -3.00 -0.19
CA ASP A 39 -4.63 -2.04 0.12
C ASP A 39 -4.19 -1.14 1.28
N GLU A 40 -3.51 -1.70 2.30
CA GLU A 40 -2.93 -0.92 3.40
C GLU A 40 -1.94 0.12 2.88
N ILE A 41 -1.06 -0.23 1.94
CA ILE A 41 -0.08 0.72 1.37
C ILE A 41 -0.76 1.84 0.56
N LEU A 42 -1.85 1.52 -0.16
CA LEU A 42 -2.62 2.52 -0.90
C LEU A 42 -3.34 3.49 0.04
N GLU A 43 -3.94 2.97 1.12
CA GLU A 43 -4.55 3.80 2.17
C GLU A 43 -3.53 4.74 2.82
N LEU A 44 -2.31 4.23 3.14
CA LEU A 44 -1.25 5.07 3.68
C LEU A 44 -0.89 6.23 2.75
N LEU A 45 -0.85 5.99 1.43
CA LEU A 45 -0.58 7.02 0.44
C LEU A 45 -1.69 8.08 0.43
N GLU A 46 -2.94 7.67 0.44
CA GLU A 46 -4.10 8.58 0.46
C GLU A 46 -4.08 9.46 1.72
N HIS A 47 -3.85 8.85 2.88
CA HIS A 47 -3.77 9.57 4.16
C HIS A 47 -2.62 10.59 4.19
N ILE A 48 -1.45 10.26 3.63
CA ILE A 48 -0.34 11.21 3.50
C ILE A 48 -0.73 12.37 2.57
N ASN A 49 -1.34 12.09 1.42
CA ASN A 49 -1.76 13.14 0.49
C ASN A 49 -2.78 14.10 1.14
N LYS A 50 -3.76 13.56 1.88
CA LYS A 50 -4.76 14.37 2.58
C LYS A 50 -4.12 15.29 3.62
N LYS A 51 -3.24 14.75 4.47
CA LYS A 51 -2.54 15.54 5.49
C LYS A 51 -1.58 16.56 4.89
N GLU A 52 -0.96 16.25 3.76
CA GLU A 52 -0.11 17.18 3.01
C GLU A 52 -0.92 18.37 2.48
N ASN A 53 -2.11 18.12 1.93
CA ASN A 53 -3.02 19.18 1.50
C ASN A 53 -3.45 20.08 2.66
N ASP A 54 -3.84 19.51 3.80
CA ASP A 54 -4.19 20.29 5.00
C ASP A 54 -3.01 21.17 5.46
N LEU A 55 -1.78 20.65 5.37
CA LEU A 55 -0.58 21.38 5.73
C LEU A 55 -0.26 22.50 4.73
N ASN A 56 -0.47 22.27 3.44
CA ASN A 56 -0.25 23.26 2.38
C ASN A 56 -1.20 24.44 2.54
N ILE A 57 -2.48 24.20 2.85
CA ILE A 57 -3.45 25.26 3.13
C ILE A 57 -2.95 26.15 4.27
N VAL A 58 -2.52 25.56 5.39
CA VAL A 58 -2.01 26.34 6.54
C VAL A 58 -0.71 27.05 6.21
N ASN A 59 0.17 26.46 5.40
CA ASN A 59 1.40 27.14 4.96
C ASN A 59 1.08 28.37 4.11
N SER A 60 0.11 28.29 3.18
CA SER A 60 -0.32 29.43 2.39
C SER A 60 -0.97 30.52 3.24
N GLU A 61 -1.79 30.15 4.23
CA GLU A 61 -2.34 31.12 5.21
C GLU A 61 -1.22 31.83 6.00
N ILE A 62 -0.14 31.11 6.34
CA ILE A 62 1.03 31.66 7.02
C ILE A 62 1.80 32.61 6.10
N GLU A 63 2.02 32.23 4.85
CA GLU A 63 2.72 33.06 3.85
C GLU A 63 2.02 34.40 3.65
N ILE A 64 0.68 34.41 3.56
CA ILE A 64 -0.13 35.64 3.44
C ILE A 64 -0.05 36.50 4.70
N ALA A 65 0.06 35.89 5.88
CA ALA A 65 0.08 36.59 7.16
C ALA A 65 1.44 37.23 7.52
N ILE A 66 2.53 36.89 6.82
CA ILE A 66 3.87 37.42 7.09
C ILE A 66 4.11 38.68 6.25
N THR A 67 4.43 39.78 6.93
CA THR A 67 4.82 41.04 6.29
C THR A 67 6.33 41.28 6.32
N ASP A 68 7.06 40.63 7.23
CA ASP A 68 8.50 40.77 7.38
C ASP A 68 9.24 39.76 6.47
N PRO A 69 10.10 40.23 5.53
CA PRO A 69 10.82 39.35 4.60
C PRO A 69 11.76 38.35 5.27
N THR A 70 12.40 38.72 6.39
CA THR A 70 13.33 37.83 7.11
C THR A 70 12.58 36.72 7.84
N VAL A 71 11.40 37.04 8.38
CA VAL A 71 10.49 36.05 8.96
C VAL A 71 9.97 35.12 7.88
N PHE A 72 9.61 35.66 6.70
CA PHE A 72 9.15 34.88 5.56
C PHE A 72 10.19 33.84 5.12
N ASP A 73 11.43 34.26 4.87
CA ASP A 73 12.51 33.36 4.43
C ASP A 73 12.77 32.23 5.42
N ASN A 74 12.74 32.55 6.72
CA ASN A 74 12.92 31.56 7.77
C ASN A 74 11.77 30.54 7.80
N GLU A 75 10.53 31.00 7.66
CA GLU A 75 9.36 30.14 7.66
C GLU A 75 9.26 29.30 6.39
N PHE A 76 9.59 29.88 5.23
CA PHE A 76 9.69 29.17 3.96
C PHE A 76 10.71 28.04 4.02
N LYS A 77 11.93 28.30 4.54
CA LYS A 77 12.97 27.26 4.71
C LYS A 77 12.49 26.11 5.60
N LYS A 78 11.83 26.42 6.72
CA LYS A 78 11.24 25.40 7.62
C LYS A 78 10.12 24.62 6.93
N SER A 79 9.30 25.28 6.11
CA SER A 79 8.25 24.65 5.33
C SER A 79 8.80 23.69 4.29
N LYS A 80 9.74 24.17 3.47
CA LYS A 80 10.40 23.38 2.41
C LYS A 80 11.08 22.13 2.97
N LYS A 81 11.87 22.25 4.04
CA LYS A 81 12.52 21.10 4.69
C LYS A 81 11.53 20.02 5.13
N TYR A 82 10.32 20.40 5.56
CA TYR A 82 9.29 19.44 5.94
C TYR A 82 8.58 18.84 4.72
N SER A 83 8.34 19.64 3.67
CA SER A 83 7.82 19.16 2.39
C SER A 83 8.71 18.10 1.75
N ASP A 84 10.04 18.30 1.80
CA ASP A 84 11.01 17.31 1.30
C ASP A 84 10.87 15.95 2.01
N LYS A 85 10.62 15.94 3.33
CA LYS A 85 10.35 14.71 4.09
C LYS A 85 9.10 14.00 3.60
N ILE A 86 8.02 14.74 3.34
CA ILE A 86 6.77 14.19 2.79
C ILE A 86 7.02 13.61 1.40
N THR A 87 7.81 14.29 0.57
CA THR A 87 8.15 13.83 -0.77
C THR A 87 8.93 12.51 -0.74
N ILE A 88 9.91 12.39 0.15
CA ILE A 88 10.70 11.17 0.34
C ILE A 88 9.81 9.99 0.71
N ILE A 89 8.92 10.15 1.70
CA ILE A 89 8.06 9.03 2.12
C ILE A 89 7.08 8.63 1.01
N LYS A 90 6.49 9.59 0.29
CA LYS A 90 5.62 9.31 -0.87
C LYS A 90 6.36 8.53 -1.96
N PHE A 91 7.62 8.89 -2.22
CA PHE A 91 8.45 8.17 -3.17
C PHE A 91 8.71 6.73 -2.72
N ARG A 92 9.03 6.51 -1.44
CA ARG A 92 9.21 5.16 -0.87
C ARG A 92 7.93 4.32 -1.00
N ILE A 93 6.77 4.88 -0.68
CA ILE A 93 5.45 4.22 -0.82
C ILE A 93 5.19 3.82 -2.27
N LYS A 94 5.37 4.75 -3.22
CA LYS A 94 5.19 4.46 -4.66
C LYS A 94 6.10 3.34 -5.14
N ASN A 95 7.35 3.29 -4.65
CA ASN A 95 8.26 2.20 -4.98
C ASN A 95 7.85 0.88 -4.35
N ARG A 96 7.23 0.89 -3.16
CA ARG A 96 6.68 -0.31 -2.53
C ARG A 96 5.53 -0.88 -3.34
N ILE A 97 4.58 -0.04 -3.76
CA ILE A 97 3.46 -0.43 -4.65
C ILE A 97 3.99 -1.09 -5.93
N LYS A 98 4.99 -0.47 -6.58
CA LYS A 98 5.61 -1.05 -7.79
C LYS A 98 6.18 -2.45 -7.55
N LYS A 99 6.80 -2.69 -6.39
CA LYS A 99 7.36 -4.00 -6.05
C LYS A 99 6.27 -5.05 -5.82
N ILE A 100 5.18 -4.69 -5.13
CA ILE A 100 4.02 -5.57 -4.91
C ILE A 100 3.43 -5.99 -6.26
N ASN A 101 3.11 -5.02 -7.12
CA ASN A 101 2.55 -5.30 -8.45
C ASN A 101 3.46 -6.18 -9.32
N ALA A 102 4.79 -6.02 -9.19
CA ALA A 102 5.75 -6.86 -9.92
C ALA A 102 5.78 -8.31 -9.41
N LEU A 103 5.53 -8.54 -8.13
CA LEU A 103 5.41 -9.89 -7.57
C LEU A 103 4.12 -10.55 -8.03
N ASP A 104 3.00 -9.83 -8.02
CA ASP A 104 1.71 -10.35 -8.49
C ASP A 104 1.80 -10.77 -9.97
N ASN A 105 2.39 -9.94 -10.82
CA ASN A 105 2.59 -10.28 -12.24
C ASN A 105 3.47 -11.52 -12.43
N ARG A 106 4.54 -11.69 -11.64
CA ARG A 106 5.39 -12.90 -11.67
C ARG A 106 4.65 -14.14 -11.21
N VAL A 107 3.73 -14.02 -10.24
CA VAL A 107 2.89 -15.13 -9.78
C VAL A 107 1.90 -15.54 -10.87
N VAL A 108 1.34 -14.58 -11.61
CA VAL A 108 0.46 -14.85 -12.75
C VAL A 108 1.22 -15.54 -13.89
N GLU A 109 2.39 -15.03 -14.28
CA GLU A 109 3.23 -15.66 -15.32
C GLU A 109 3.64 -17.10 -14.97
N LYS A 110 3.98 -17.39 -13.70
CA LYS A 110 4.27 -18.76 -13.24
C LYS A 110 3.06 -19.70 -13.26
N ARG A 111 1.83 -19.17 -13.18
CA ARG A 111 0.60 -19.97 -13.30
C ARG A 111 0.28 -20.27 -14.75
N GLU A 112 0.49 -19.31 -15.65
CA GLU A 112 0.27 -19.46 -17.09
C GLU A 112 1.35 -20.32 -17.77
N SER A 113 2.58 -20.35 -17.23
CA SER A 113 3.66 -21.18 -17.76
C SER A 113 3.65 -22.64 -17.29
N ARG A 114 2.66 -23.09 -16.52
CA ARG A 114 2.44 -24.53 -16.35
C ARG A 114 1.71 -25.01 -17.59
N PRO A 115 2.32 -25.83 -18.46
CA PRO A 115 1.52 -26.52 -19.44
C PRO A 115 0.55 -27.39 -18.64
N THR A 116 -0.74 -27.16 -18.84
CA THR A 116 -1.76 -28.17 -18.61
C THR A 116 -1.33 -29.35 -19.49
N GLN A 117 -0.48 -30.24 -18.96
CA GLN A 117 -0.38 -31.57 -19.50
C GLN A 117 -1.77 -32.15 -19.29
N SER A 118 -2.60 -32.00 -20.33
CA SER A 118 -3.54 -33.03 -20.71
C SER A 118 -2.72 -34.29 -20.85
N ALA A 119 -2.48 -34.95 -19.72
CA ALA A 119 -2.10 -36.34 -19.72
C ALA A 119 -3.32 -37.03 -20.32
N CYS A 120 -3.29 -37.25 -21.63
CA CYS A 120 -4.02 -38.34 -22.26
C CYS A 120 -3.48 -39.62 -21.62
N LEU A 121 -3.93 -39.89 -20.40
CA LEU A 121 -3.75 -41.14 -19.72
C LEU A 121 -4.51 -42.14 -20.58
N LYS A 122 -3.79 -42.80 -21.49
CA LYS A 122 -4.27 -44.03 -22.10
C LYS A 122 -4.48 -45.00 -20.94
N LEU A 123 -5.74 -45.13 -20.50
CA LEU A 123 -6.14 -46.10 -19.51
C LEU A 123 -5.65 -47.48 -19.97
N PRO A 124 -5.00 -48.28 -19.12
CA PRO A 124 -4.75 -49.68 -19.43
C PRO A 124 -6.09 -50.35 -19.70
N LYS A 125 -6.21 -51.07 -20.82
CA LYS A 125 -7.40 -51.90 -21.09
C LYS A 125 -7.48 -52.99 -20.02
N THR A 126 -8.25 -52.75 -18.96
CA THR A 126 -8.60 -53.79 -18.00
C THR A 126 -9.64 -54.69 -18.66
N HIS A 127 -9.26 -55.96 -18.92
CA HIS A 127 -10.22 -57.00 -19.26
C HIS A 127 -11.11 -57.28 -18.05
N VAL A 128 -12.24 -56.58 -17.98
CA VAL A 128 -13.29 -56.88 -17.02
C VAL A 128 -13.96 -58.17 -17.49
N LYS A 129 -13.71 -59.29 -16.79
CA LYS A 129 -14.52 -60.50 -16.94
C LYS A 129 -15.91 -60.18 -16.40
N GLN A 130 -16.93 -60.23 -17.26
CA GLN A 130 -18.33 -60.19 -16.85
C GLN A 130 -18.61 -61.37 -15.92
N TYR A 131 -18.85 -61.10 -14.64
CA TYR A 131 -19.45 -62.08 -13.75
C TYR A 131 -20.97 -61.98 -13.89
N HIS A 132 -21.58 -63.04 -14.42
CA HIS A 132 -23.02 -63.24 -14.39
C HIS A 132 -23.49 -63.36 -12.94
N VAL A 133 -24.35 -62.45 -12.51
CA VAL A 133 -25.09 -62.58 -11.25
C VAL A 133 -26.23 -63.57 -11.51
N TYR A 134 -26.08 -64.80 -11.04
CA TYR A 134 -27.19 -65.75 -10.95
C TYR A 134 -28.09 -65.34 -9.77
N CYS A 135 -29.33 -65.02 -10.09
CA CYS A 135 -30.40 -64.85 -9.13
C CYS A 135 -30.93 -66.25 -8.78
N CYS A 136 -30.69 -66.74 -7.56
CA CYS A 136 -31.39 -67.88 -7.00
C CYS A 136 -32.01 -67.48 -5.66
N LYS A 137 -33.35 -67.49 -5.66
CA LYS A 137 -34.21 -67.58 -4.48
C LYS A 137 -33.78 -68.76 -3.60
N GLU A 138 -33.97 -68.68 -2.29
CA GLU A 138 -35.08 -69.39 -1.61
C GLU A 138 -35.01 -69.34 -0.06
N TYR A 139 -36.21 -69.14 0.51
CA TYR A 139 -36.80 -69.56 1.77
C TYR A 139 -36.00 -69.63 3.08
N LYS A 140 -36.57 -68.98 4.11
CA LYS A 140 -37.01 -69.64 5.34
C LYS A 140 -38.31 -69.01 5.84
#